data_AF-A0A543II10-F1
#
_entry.id   AF-A0A543II10-F1
#
_cell.length_a   1.000
_cell.length_b   1.000
_cell.length_c   1.000
_cell.angle_alpha   90.00
_cell.angle_beta   90.00
_cell.angle_gamma   90.00
#
_symmetry.space_group_name_H-M   'P 1'
#
loop_
_entity.id
_entity.type
_entity.pdbx_description
1 polymer ?
#
loop_
_entity_poly.entity_id
_entity_poly.type
_entity_poly.pdbx_seq_one_letter_code
_entity_poly.pdbx_strand_id
1 'polypeptide(L)'
;MATRLAAAGGPPGRLGRMTEQQKTPHDLPDVSGLSIGILGGTGDQGKGLARRFAMAGHRVTIGSRKAERAREAAEELGAGLPVSGAENAAAAGESDIVIIAVPWEGHRATLESLRAELDGKIVVDCVNPLGFEKGKGAYALDVEEGSAAEQAAAVLTGSRVVAAFHHVSAKLLLDPEVERMELDVLVLGNDREATDLVQALAGRIPGMRGVYGGRLHNARQVEAFTANLISINRRYKAHAGLRITDV
;
A
#
# COMPACT_ATOMS: atom_id res chain seq x y z
N MET A 1 18.59 -55.26 63.69
CA MET A 1 18.17 -56.28 62.69
C MET A 1 17.00 -55.69 61.92
N ALA A 2 16.97 -55.84 60.59
CA ALA A 2 16.05 -55.27 59.60
C ALA A 2 16.53 -53.99 58.88
N THR A 3 17.22 -54.29 57.78
CA THR A 3 17.70 -53.51 56.64
C THR A 3 16.60 -52.70 55.94
N ARG A 4 16.90 -51.48 55.45
CA ARG A 4 16.15 -50.86 54.34
C ARG A 4 17.09 -50.41 53.22
N LEU A 5 16.81 -50.99 52.05
CA LEU A 5 17.39 -50.76 50.74
C LEU A 5 16.98 -49.40 50.15
N ALA A 6 17.84 -48.90 49.26
CA ALA A 6 17.70 -47.70 48.46
C ALA A 6 16.62 -47.79 47.35
N ALA A 7 16.10 -46.64 46.94
CA ALA A 7 15.52 -46.38 45.62
C ALA A 7 15.93 -44.94 45.21
N ALA A 8 16.93 -44.78 44.33
CA ALA A 8 16.82 -44.72 42.87
C ALA A 8 16.12 -43.44 42.38
N GLY A 9 16.92 -42.52 41.85
CA GLY A 9 16.49 -41.22 41.32
C GLY A 9 15.59 -41.33 40.09
N GLY A 10 14.54 -40.51 40.08
CA GLY A 10 13.72 -40.28 38.90
C GLY A 10 14.44 -39.41 37.86
N PRO A 11 14.12 -39.55 36.56
CA PRO A 11 14.80 -38.81 35.51
C PRO A 11 14.44 -37.30 35.58
N PRO A 12 15.38 -36.41 35.22
CA PRO A 12 15.07 -34.99 35.11
C PRO A 12 14.00 -34.78 34.02
N GLY A 13 12.95 -34.05 34.39
CA GLY A 13 11.85 -33.70 33.50
C GLY A 13 12.36 -33.02 32.23
N ARG A 14 11.75 -33.39 31.10
CA ARG A 14 11.99 -32.80 29.78
C ARG A 14 12.04 -31.27 29.89
N LEU A 15 13.16 -30.68 29.46
CA LEU A 15 13.20 -29.27 29.10
C LEU A 15 12.04 -29.00 28.13
N GLY A 16 11.14 -28.11 28.54
CA GLY A 16 10.07 -27.64 27.69
C GLY A 16 10.66 -27.05 26.41
N ARG A 17 10.20 -27.55 25.26
CA ARG A 17 10.40 -26.86 23.99
C ARG A 17 9.90 -25.43 24.17
N MET A 18 10.76 -24.45 23.99
CA MET A 18 10.33 -23.08 23.73
C MET A 18 9.40 -23.16 22.51
N THR A 19 8.10 -22.92 22.73
CA THR A 19 7.11 -22.92 21.67
C THR A 19 7.40 -21.74 20.75
N GLU A 20 7.71 -22.00 19.47
CA GLU A 20 7.59 -20.98 18.43
C GLU A 20 6.19 -20.35 18.56
N GLN A 21 6.13 -19.03 18.75
CA GLN A 21 4.86 -18.32 18.72
C GLN A 21 4.20 -18.57 17.36
N GLN A 22 2.99 -19.10 17.39
CA GLN A 22 2.23 -19.40 16.18
C GLN A 22 1.83 -18.08 15.50
N LYS A 23 2.36 -17.83 14.30
CA LYS A 23 2.03 -16.62 13.52
C LYS A 23 0.53 -16.53 13.24
N THR A 24 -0.07 -15.38 13.51
CA THR A 24 -1.45 -15.06 13.17
C THR A 24 -1.55 -14.37 11.80
N PRO A 25 -2.73 -14.33 11.15
CA PRO A 25 -2.93 -13.52 9.96
C PRO A 25 -2.74 -12.01 10.16
N HIS A 26 -2.69 -11.53 11.40
CA HIS A 26 -2.50 -10.12 11.77
C HIS A 26 -1.05 -9.78 12.10
N ASP A 27 -0.16 -10.77 12.15
CA ASP A 27 1.26 -10.53 12.41
C ASP A 27 1.90 -9.95 11.15
N LEU A 28 2.26 -8.68 11.22
CA LEU A 28 2.83 -7.92 10.11
C LEU A 28 4.34 -7.71 10.30
N PRO A 29 5.13 -7.70 9.21
CA PRO A 29 6.56 -7.43 9.27
C PRO A 29 6.84 -5.99 9.72
N ASP A 30 8.03 -5.77 10.27
CA ASP A 30 8.53 -4.40 10.49
C ASP A 30 8.91 -3.76 9.15
N VAL A 31 8.41 -2.55 8.93
CA VAL A 31 8.65 -1.75 7.72
C VAL A 31 9.32 -0.41 8.03
N SER A 32 9.67 -0.14 9.29
CA SER A 32 10.14 1.18 9.77
C SER A 32 11.36 1.74 9.04
N GLY A 33 12.18 0.89 8.40
CA GLY A 33 13.36 1.28 7.64
C GLY A 33 13.17 1.48 6.13
N LEU A 34 12.00 1.10 5.57
CA LEU A 34 11.80 1.07 4.12
C LEU A 34 11.61 2.47 3.52
N SER A 35 12.29 2.75 2.41
CA SER A 35 12.07 3.92 1.57
C SER A 35 10.93 3.69 0.57
N ILE A 36 10.21 4.77 0.25
CA ILE A 36 9.00 4.71 -0.60
C ILE A 36 9.14 5.70 -1.76
N GLY A 37 9.03 5.19 -2.99
CA GLY A 37 8.97 5.99 -4.20
C GLY A 37 7.52 6.15 -4.65
N ILE A 38 7.09 7.35 -5.04
CA ILE A 38 5.71 7.57 -5.50
C ILE A 38 5.73 8.14 -6.91
N LEU A 39 5.48 7.30 -7.91
CA LEU A 39 5.50 7.67 -9.32
C LEU A 39 4.26 8.49 -9.68
N GLY A 40 4.47 9.60 -10.39
CA GLY A 40 3.40 10.57 -10.62
C GLY A 40 2.93 11.28 -9.34
N GLY A 41 3.74 11.27 -8.27
CA GLY A 41 3.33 11.64 -6.93
C GLY A 41 3.01 13.13 -6.69
N THR A 42 3.07 13.97 -7.73
CA THR A 42 2.81 15.43 -7.62
C THR A 42 1.33 15.78 -7.45
N GLY A 43 0.41 14.84 -7.70
CA GLY A 43 -1.03 15.01 -7.47
C GLY A 43 -1.44 14.76 -6.01
N ASP A 44 -2.70 15.03 -5.68
CA ASP A 44 -3.19 14.95 -4.30
C ASP A 44 -3.00 13.58 -3.65
N GLN A 45 -3.25 12.49 -4.39
CA GLN A 45 -3.05 11.13 -3.88
C GLN A 45 -1.59 10.89 -3.48
N GLY A 46 -0.66 11.24 -4.38
CA GLY A 46 0.76 11.07 -4.15
C GLY A 46 1.29 11.94 -3.01
N LYS A 47 0.92 13.23 -2.99
CA LYS A 47 1.26 14.16 -1.91
C LYS A 47 0.69 13.72 -0.57
N GLY A 48 -0.56 13.24 -0.55
CA GLY A 48 -1.21 12.75 0.66
C GLY A 48 -0.52 11.51 1.23
N LEU A 49 -0.20 10.53 0.38
CA LEU A 49 0.52 9.33 0.80
C LEU A 49 1.94 9.69 1.27
N ALA A 50 2.65 10.54 0.52
CA ALA A 50 3.97 11.02 0.89
C ALA A 50 3.98 11.68 2.27
N ARG A 51 3.04 12.59 2.52
CA ARG A 51 2.88 13.26 3.81
C ARG A 51 2.72 12.24 4.95
N ARG A 52 1.78 11.30 4.83
CA ARG A 52 1.48 10.36 5.91
C ARG A 52 2.62 9.36 6.16
N PHE A 53 3.25 8.84 5.12
CA PHE A 53 4.40 7.95 5.30
C PHE A 53 5.62 8.68 5.88
N ALA A 54 5.87 9.91 5.45
CA ALA A 54 6.95 10.72 6.01
C ALA A 54 6.70 11.09 7.48
N MET A 55 5.46 11.42 7.86
CA MET A 55 5.07 11.60 9.27
C MET A 55 5.27 10.33 10.11
N ALA A 56 5.15 9.15 9.48
CA ALA A 56 5.42 7.86 10.12
C ALA A 56 6.91 7.46 10.10
N GLY A 57 7.80 8.34 9.63
CA GLY A 57 9.26 8.17 9.67
C GLY A 57 9.92 7.60 8.41
N HIS A 58 9.15 7.29 7.36
CA HIS A 58 9.70 6.74 6.12
C HIS A 58 10.35 7.83 5.27
N ARG A 59 11.47 7.51 4.62
CA ARG A 59 12.02 8.37 3.55
C ARG A 59 11.14 8.21 2.31
N VAL A 60 10.62 9.31 1.79
CA VAL A 60 9.73 9.29 0.61
C VAL A 60 10.34 10.10 -0.54
N THR A 61 10.35 9.53 -1.74
CA THR A 61 10.75 10.23 -2.96
C THR A 61 9.54 10.39 -3.88
N ILE A 62 9.09 11.63 -4.07
CA ILE A 62 8.05 11.96 -5.05
C ILE A 62 8.67 11.91 -6.45
N GLY A 63 8.08 11.10 -7.33
CA GLY A 63 8.47 10.96 -8.74
C GLY A 63 7.62 11.84 -9.66
N SER A 64 8.26 12.44 -10.66
CA SER A 64 7.61 13.17 -11.75
C SER A 64 8.33 12.95 -13.08
N ARG A 65 7.68 13.29 -14.20
CA ARG A 65 8.34 13.40 -15.51
C ARG A 65 9.33 14.57 -15.59
N LYS A 66 9.23 15.51 -14.65
CA LYS A 66 10.11 16.67 -14.52
C LYS A 66 10.56 16.77 -13.07
N ALA A 67 11.86 16.64 -12.80
CA ALA A 67 12.42 16.67 -11.45
C ALA A 67 11.97 17.91 -10.64
N GLU A 68 12.01 19.10 -11.25
CA GLU A 68 11.63 20.34 -10.55
C GLU A 68 10.20 20.28 -10.00
N ARG A 69 9.24 19.78 -10.80
CA ARG A 69 7.84 19.64 -10.34
C ARG A 69 7.71 18.68 -9.15
N ALA A 70 8.56 17.65 -9.08
CA ALA A 70 8.58 16.76 -7.91
C ALA A 70 9.18 17.46 -6.69
N ARG A 71 10.23 18.26 -6.85
CA ARG A 71 10.84 19.02 -5.76
C ARG A 71 9.87 20.06 -5.20
N GLU A 72 9.20 20.82 -6.07
CA GLU A 72 8.13 21.75 -5.69
C GLU A 72 7.04 21.03 -4.87
N ALA A 73 6.57 19.87 -5.35
CA ALA A 73 5.56 19.09 -4.62
C ALA A 73 6.05 18.55 -3.26
N ALA A 74 7.33 18.23 -3.12
CA ALA A 74 7.93 17.83 -1.86
C ALA A 74 8.05 19.01 -0.89
N GLU A 75 8.47 20.18 -1.38
CA GLU A 75 8.56 21.42 -0.60
C GLU A 75 7.19 21.89 -0.09
N GLU A 76 6.13 21.73 -0.89
CA GLU A 76 4.74 22.02 -0.49
C GLU A 76 4.28 21.24 0.75
N LEU A 77 4.86 20.06 1.03
CA LEU A 77 4.50 19.26 2.21
C LEU A 77 5.10 19.80 3.51
N GLY A 78 6.01 20.78 3.41
CA GLY A 78 6.58 21.51 4.54
C GLY A 78 7.93 20.98 5.01
N ALA A 79 8.71 21.88 5.61
CA ALA A 79 10.00 21.56 6.18
C ALA A 79 9.87 20.61 7.39
N GLY A 80 10.73 19.60 7.46
CA GLY A 80 10.81 18.66 8.58
C GLY A 80 10.27 17.26 8.30
N LEU A 81 9.62 17.05 7.15
CA LEU A 81 9.29 15.70 6.68
C LEU A 81 10.43 15.16 5.80
N PRO A 82 10.81 13.87 5.92
CA PRO A 82 11.83 13.24 5.07
C PRO A 82 11.29 12.94 3.65
N VAL A 83 10.84 13.98 2.94
CA VAL A 83 10.33 13.91 1.56
C VAL A 83 11.28 14.64 0.62
N SER A 84 11.63 13.99 -0.50
CA SER A 84 12.39 14.58 -1.60
C SER A 84 11.61 14.46 -2.92
N GLY A 85 12.08 15.18 -3.96
CA GLY A 85 11.51 15.10 -5.30
C GLY A 85 12.56 14.75 -6.35
N ALA A 86 12.23 13.83 -7.25
CA ALA A 86 13.11 13.35 -8.31
C ALA A 86 12.34 13.02 -9.60
N GLU A 87 13.07 12.66 -10.66
CA GLU A 87 12.44 12.02 -11.82
C GLU A 87 11.89 10.65 -11.45
N ASN A 88 10.84 10.20 -12.15
CA ASN A 88 10.21 8.89 -11.90
C ASN A 88 11.21 7.73 -11.91
N ALA A 89 12.21 7.74 -12.80
CA ALA A 89 13.22 6.68 -12.88
C ALA A 89 14.09 6.61 -11.61
N ALA A 90 14.55 7.76 -11.10
CA ALA A 90 15.31 7.81 -9.85
C ALA A 90 14.43 7.43 -8.65
N ALA A 91 13.20 7.95 -8.57
CA ALA A 91 12.25 7.59 -7.52
C ALA A 91 11.94 6.08 -7.51
N ALA A 92 11.81 5.46 -8.69
CA ALA A 92 11.66 4.02 -8.82
C ALA A 92 12.92 3.28 -8.37
N GLY A 93 14.09 3.63 -8.90
CA GLY A 93 15.36 2.93 -8.67
C GLY A 93 15.89 3.00 -7.24
N GLU A 94 15.67 4.10 -6.53
CA GLU A 94 16.24 4.36 -5.20
C GLU A 94 15.34 3.92 -4.02
N SER A 95 14.13 3.44 -4.32
CA SER A 95 13.13 3.10 -3.30
C SER A 95 12.99 1.59 -3.09
N ASP A 96 12.75 1.16 -1.84
CA ASP A 96 12.47 -0.25 -1.53
C ASP A 96 11.08 -0.69 -2.04
N ILE A 97 10.09 0.20 -1.87
CA ILE A 97 8.71 0.01 -2.34
C ILE A 97 8.33 1.19 -3.24
N VAL A 98 7.67 0.90 -4.36
CA VAL A 98 7.25 1.92 -5.34
C VAL A 98 5.73 1.93 -5.48
N ILE A 99 5.11 3.08 -5.30
CA ILE A 99 3.66 3.30 -5.46
C ILE A 99 3.39 3.99 -6.79
N ILE A 100 2.41 3.50 -7.54
CA ILE A 100 1.97 4.06 -8.82
C ILE A 100 0.76 4.97 -8.59
N ALA A 101 0.95 6.29 -8.73
CA ALA A 101 -0.09 7.30 -8.52
C ALA A 101 -0.32 8.18 -9.76
N VAL A 102 -0.16 7.61 -10.95
CA VAL A 102 -0.43 8.29 -12.23
C VAL A 102 -1.90 8.18 -12.64
N PRO A 103 -2.42 9.09 -13.49
CA PRO A 103 -3.71 8.89 -14.14
C PRO A 103 -3.74 7.62 -14.99
N TRP A 104 -4.92 7.01 -15.14
CA TRP A 104 -5.12 5.77 -15.90
C TRP A 104 -4.60 5.87 -17.34
N GLU A 105 -4.80 6.99 -18.01
CA GLU A 105 -4.38 7.23 -19.39
C GLU A 105 -2.86 7.17 -19.56
N GLY A 106 -2.10 7.49 -18.51
CA GLY A 106 -0.64 7.44 -18.49
C GLY A 106 -0.07 6.16 -17.90
N HIS A 107 -0.91 5.24 -17.44
CA HIS A 107 -0.50 4.08 -16.64
C HIS A 107 0.46 3.17 -17.41
N ARG A 108 0.01 2.58 -18.52
CA ARG A 108 0.82 1.64 -19.33
C ARG A 108 2.17 2.23 -19.74
N ALA A 109 2.14 3.41 -20.37
CA ALA A 109 3.35 4.05 -20.89
C ALA A 109 4.37 4.35 -19.79
N THR A 110 3.90 4.74 -18.60
CA THR A 110 4.79 4.97 -17.44
C THR A 110 5.46 3.66 -17.03
N LEU A 111 4.69 2.58 -16.86
CA LEU A 111 5.24 1.28 -16.45
C LEU A 111 6.20 0.70 -17.48
N GLU A 112 5.87 0.78 -18.77
CA GLU A 112 6.74 0.32 -19.86
C GLU A 112 8.08 1.05 -19.88
N SER A 113 8.06 2.37 -19.64
CA SER A 113 9.28 3.19 -19.59
C SER A 113 10.18 2.93 -18.38
N LEU A 114 9.65 2.25 -17.34
CA LEU A 114 10.33 2.03 -16.06
C LEU A 114 10.54 0.55 -15.73
N ARG A 115 10.39 -0.34 -16.73
CA ARG A 115 10.53 -1.80 -16.53
C ARG A 115 11.86 -2.17 -15.87
N ALA A 116 12.96 -1.53 -16.24
CA ALA A 116 14.27 -1.84 -15.72
C ALA A 116 14.42 -1.37 -14.26
N GLU A 117 13.94 -0.19 -13.94
CA GLU A 117 14.00 0.42 -12.62
C GLU A 117 13.08 -0.27 -11.61
N LEU A 118 12.03 -0.93 -12.08
CA LEU A 118 11.04 -1.64 -11.26
C LEU A 118 11.29 -3.15 -11.16
N ASP A 119 12.28 -3.69 -11.86
CA ASP A 119 12.62 -5.11 -11.82
C ASP A 119 12.97 -5.57 -10.39
N GLY A 120 12.39 -6.69 -9.96
CA GLY A 120 12.54 -7.24 -8.62
C GLY A 120 11.85 -6.45 -7.49
N LYS A 121 11.28 -5.28 -7.77
CA LYS A 121 10.68 -4.41 -6.74
C LYS A 121 9.27 -4.81 -6.37
N ILE A 122 8.85 -4.41 -5.17
CA ILE A 122 7.43 -4.38 -4.80
C ILE A 122 6.82 -3.12 -5.39
N VAL A 123 5.84 -3.31 -6.26
CA VAL A 123 5.14 -2.23 -6.97
C VAL A 123 3.69 -2.22 -6.53
N VAL A 124 3.28 -1.14 -5.88
CA VAL A 124 1.93 -0.94 -5.37
C VAL A 124 1.14 -0.10 -6.35
N ASP A 125 0.15 -0.71 -7.00
CA ASP A 125 -0.78 -0.01 -7.87
C ASP A 125 -1.96 0.53 -7.04
N CYS A 126 -2.22 1.84 -7.14
CA CYS A 126 -3.41 2.48 -6.56
C CYS A 126 -4.25 3.22 -7.60
N VAL A 127 -4.09 2.92 -8.88
CA VAL A 127 -4.79 3.56 -9.99
C VAL A 127 -6.22 3.02 -10.08
N ASN A 128 -7.19 3.92 -10.27
CA ASN A 128 -8.59 3.57 -10.47
C ASN A 128 -9.02 3.96 -11.90
N PRO A 129 -9.22 2.99 -12.82
CA PRO A 129 -9.71 3.26 -14.18
C PRO A 129 -11.19 3.70 -14.17
N LEU A 130 -11.43 5.02 -14.07
CA LEU A 130 -12.77 5.58 -13.95
C LEU A 130 -13.10 6.58 -15.05
N GLY A 131 -14.30 6.47 -15.61
CA GLY A 131 -14.92 7.50 -16.43
C GLY A 131 -15.92 8.34 -15.64
N PHE A 132 -16.24 9.53 -16.15
CA PHE A 132 -17.27 10.41 -15.57
C PHE A 132 -18.26 10.85 -16.64
N GLU A 133 -19.55 10.62 -16.40
CA GLU A 133 -20.62 11.09 -17.28
C GLU A 133 -21.46 12.16 -16.58
N LYS A 134 -21.65 13.31 -17.26
CA LYS A 134 -22.45 14.43 -16.74
C LYS A 134 -23.87 13.96 -16.45
N GLY A 135 -24.32 14.15 -15.21
CA GLY A 135 -25.65 13.74 -14.77
C GLY A 135 -25.75 12.31 -14.23
N LYS A 136 -24.84 11.39 -14.61
CA LYS A 136 -24.83 10.00 -14.11
C LYS A 136 -23.76 9.71 -13.05
N GLY A 137 -22.62 10.40 -13.10
CA GLY A 137 -21.54 10.24 -12.11
C GLY A 137 -20.37 9.39 -12.62
N ALA A 138 -19.59 8.85 -11.68
CA ALA A 138 -18.44 8.01 -11.97
C ALA A 138 -18.87 6.59 -12.33
N TYR A 139 -18.13 5.95 -13.23
CA TYR A 139 -18.28 4.53 -13.59
C TYR A 139 -16.91 3.92 -13.86
N ALA A 140 -16.79 2.60 -13.71
CA ALA A 140 -15.56 1.88 -14.00
C ALA A 140 -15.37 1.69 -15.51
N LEU A 141 -14.14 1.87 -15.98
CA LEU A 141 -13.75 1.56 -17.37
C LEU A 141 -13.44 0.06 -17.49
N ASP A 142 -13.64 -0.49 -18.68
CA ASP A 142 -13.13 -1.82 -19.00
C ASP A 142 -11.62 -1.76 -19.26
N VAL A 143 -10.89 -2.73 -18.72
CA VAL A 143 -9.45 -2.91 -18.90
C VAL A 143 -9.22 -4.27 -19.54
N GLU A 144 -8.39 -4.32 -20.58
CA GLU A 144 -8.15 -5.55 -21.36
C GLU A 144 -7.57 -6.67 -20.50
N GLU A 145 -6.57 -6.36 -19.67
CA GLU A 145 -5.96 -7.31 -18.73
C GLU A 145 -6.84 -7.67 -17.52
N GLY A 146 -8.02 -7.05 -17.38
CA GLY A 146 -8.94 -7.24 -16.26
C GLY A 146 -8.98 -6.04 -15.31
N SER A 147 -7.82 -5.55 -14.87
CA SER A 147 -7.69 -4.43 -13.93
C SER A 147 -6.42 -3.61 -14.19
N ALA A 148 -6.29 -2.42 -13.58
CA ALA A 148 -5.06 -1.64 -13.63
C ALA A 148 -3.88 -2.43 -13.05
N ALA A 149 -4.07 -3.04 -11.88
CA ALA A 149 -3.05 -3.86 -11.25
C ALA A 149 -2.68 -5.12 -12.07
N GLU A 150 -3.64 -5.74 -12.77
CA GLU A 150 -3.35 -6.85 -13.70
C GLU A 150 -2.57 -6.37 -14.94
N GLN A 151 -2.89 -5.17 -15.47
CA GLN A 151 -2.07 -4.53 -16.50
C GLN A 151 -0.65 -4.26 -16.00
N ALA A 152 -0.49 -3.80 -14.75
CA ALA A 152 0.83 -3.60 -14.16
C ALA A 152 1.62 -4.90 -14.08
N ALA A 153 1.00 -6.00 -13.63
CA ALA A 153 1.64 -7.31 -13.58
C ALA A 153 1.99 -7.87 -14.97
N ALA A 154 1.16 -7.60 -15.99
CA ALA A 154 1.44 -7.99 -17.37
C ALA A 154 2.63 -7.22 -17.97
N VAL A 155 2.77 -5.93 -17.62
CA VAL A 155 3.86 -5.07 -18.11
C VAL A 155 5.17 -5.32 -17.33
N LEU A 156 5.09 -5.55 -16.02
CA LEU A 156 6.21 -5.64 -15.09
C LEU A 156 6.43 -7.09 -14.61
N THR A 157 6.79 -7.98 -15.53
CA THR A 157 6.89 -9.43 -15.25
C THR A 157 7.97 -9.80 -14.23
N GLY A 158 8.95 -8.92 -13.99
CA GLY A 158 9.97 -9.08 -12.96
C GLY A 158 9.63 -8.46 -11.60
N SER A 159 8.51 -7.72 -11.49
CA SER A 159 8.11 -7.04 -10.25
C SER A 159 7.10 -7.86 -9.44
N ARG A 160 7.01 -7.57 -8.15
CA ARG A 160 6.01 -8.12 -7.22
C ARG A 160 4.86 -7.12 -7.08
N VAL A 161 3.89 -7.21 -7.99
CA VAL A 161 2.76 -6.27 -8.06
C VAL A 161 1.73 -6.54 -6.96
N VAL A 162 1.32 -5.47 -6.26
CA VAL A 162 0.29 -5.46 -5.23
C VAL A 162 -0.69 -4.33 -5.52
N ALA A 163 -2.00 -4.59 -5.43
CA ALA A 163 -3.02 -3.55 -5.55
C ALA A 163 -3.43 -3.05 -4.15
N ALA A 164 -3.35 -1.75 -3.88
CA ALA A 164 -3.73 -1.18 -2.58
C ALA A 164 -4.07 0.33 -2.67
N PHE A 165 -4.59 0.90 -1.58
CA PHE A 165 -4.87 2.33 -1.41
C PHE A 165 -5.92 2.97 -2.35
N HIS A 166 -6.66 2.17 -3.13
CA HIS A 166 -7.71 2.63 -4.05
C HIS A 166 -8.77 3.54 -3.43
N HIS A 167 -9.13 3.29 -2.16
CA HIS A 167 -10.24 3.94 -1.46
C HIS A 167 -9.82 5.05 -0.50
N VAL A 168 -8.54 5.41 -0.51
CA VAL A 168 -8.04 6.46 0.36
C VAL A 168 -8.49 7.83 -0.15
N SER A 169 -8.98 8.69 0.75
CA SER A 169 -9.31 10.07 0.40
C SER A 169 -8.07 10.96 0.49
N ALA A 170 -7.52 11.36 -0.66
CA ALA A 170 -6.37 12.26 -0.73
C ALA A 170 -6.57 13.58 0.07
N LYS A 171 -7.80 14.12 0.06
CA LYS A 171 -8.15 15.30 0.87
C LYS A 171 -7.92 15.06 2.36
N LEU A 172 -8.38 13.92 2.89
CA LEU A 172 -8.17 13.58 4.31
C LEU A 172 -6.69 13.29 4.62
N LEU A 173 -5.95 12.71 3.68
CA LEU A 173 -4.50 12.50 3.87
C LEU A 173 -3.75 13.84 4.04
N LEU A 174 -4.13 14.85 3.26
CA LEU A 174 -3.50 16.17 3.27
C LEU A 174 -3.99 17.08 4.39
N ASP A 175 -5.18 16.83 4.92
CA ASP A 175 -5.77 17.63 5.99
C ASP A 175 -4.95 17.52 7.30
N PRO A 176 -4.39 18.65 7.81
CA PRO A 176 -3.63 18.64 9.05
C PRO A 176 -4.51 18.44 10.30
N GLU A 177 -5.81 18.70 10.22
CA GLU A 177 -6.75 18.51 11.33
C GLU A 177 -7.19 17.04 11.47
N VAL A 178 -6.95 16.22 10.44
CA VAL A 178 -7.26 14.79 10.47
C VAL A 178 -6.11 14.02 11.08
N GLU A 179 -6.22 13.69 12.36
CA GLU A 179 -5.22 12.89 13.08
C GLU A 179 -5.28 11.40 12.70
N ARG A 180 -6.48 10.87 12.45
CA ARG A 180 -6.75 9.44 12.18
C ARG A 180 -7.75 9.25 11.06
N MET A 181 -7.63 8.15 10.33
CA MET A 181 -8.51 7.76 9.24
C MET A 181 -8.99 6.33 9.44
N GLU A 182 -10.27 6.16 9.76
CA GLU A 182 -10.88 4.85 9.99
C GLU A 182 -11.19 4.18 8.64
N LEU A 183 -10.20 3.45 8.12
CA LEU A 183 -10.26 2.78 6.81
C LEU A 183 -9.50 1.45 6.84
N ASP A 184 -10.11 0.39 6.31
CA ASP A 184 -9.36 -0.79 5.92
C ASP A 184 -8.88 -0.63 4.47
N VAL A 185 -7.57 -0.65 4.29
CA VAL A 185 -6.94 -0.70 2.97
C VAL A 185 -6.94 -2.14 2.53
N LEU A 186 -7.76 -2.46 1.52
CA LEU A 186 -7.71 -3.77 0.87
C LEU A 186 -6.41 -3.91 0.10
N VAL A 187 -5.65 -4.97 0.41
CA VAL A 187 -4.35 -5.29 -0.19
C VAL A 187 -4.47 -6.60 -0.95
N LEU A 188 -4.25 -6.56 -2.27
CA LEU A 188 -4.41 -7.72 -3.15
C LEU A 188 -3.10 -8.03 -3.85
N GLY A 189 -2.76 -9.31 -3.94
CA GLY A 189 -1.51 -9.73 -4.56
C GLY A 189 -1.34 -11.24 -4.59
N ASN A 190 -0.43 -11.68 -5.45
CA ASN A 190 -0.12 -13.10 -5.62
C ASN A 190 1.08 -13.55 -4.78
N ASP A 191 1.85 -12.60 -4.24
CA ASP A 191 3.00 -12.83 -3.38
C ASP A 191 2.66 -12.44 -1.94
N ARG A 192 2.77 -13.40 -1.02
CA ARG A 192 2.37 -13.23 0.38
C ARG A 192 3.22 -12.21 1.13
N GLU A 193 4.54 -12.28 0.98
CA GLU A 193 5.44 -11.37 1.69
C GLU A 193 5.26 -9.93 1.18
N ALA A 194 5.07 -9.73 -0.13
CA ALA A 194 4.77 -8.41 -0.68
C ALA A 194 3.46 -7.85 -0.14
N THR A 195 2.39 -8.67 -0.08
CA THR A 195 1.12 -8.22 0.51
C THR A 195 1.22 -7.94 2.00
N ASP A 196 2.02 -8.70 2.77
CA ASP A 196 2.20 -8.47 4.20
C ASP A 196 2.98 -7.17 4.47
N LEU A 197 4.01 -6.87 3.67
CA LEU A 197 4.74 -5.59 3.74
C LEU A 197 3.83 -4.40 3.41
N VAL A 198 2.97 -4.53 2.40
CA VAL A 198 2.04 -3.45 2.01
C VAL A 198 0.90 -3.28 3.03
N GLN A 199 0.44 -4.37 3.66
CA GLN A 199 -0.49 -4.29 4.80
C GLN A 199 0.16 -3.57 5.99
N ALA A 200 1.43 -3.87 6.29
CA ALA A 200 2.20 -3.19 7.33
C ALA A 200 2.36 -1.69 7.03
N LEU A 201 2.68 -1.34 5.77
CA LEU A 201 2.73 0.05 5.32
C LEU A 201 1.39 0.76 5.50
N ALA A 202 0.27 0.15 5.11
CA ALA A 202 -1.04 0.75 5.31
C ALA A 202 -1.32 1.07 6.79
N GLY A 203 -0.89 0.20 7.70
CA GLY A 203 -0.97 0.42 9.15
C GLY A 203 -0.09 1.55 9.70
N ARG A 204 0.80 2.13 8.88
CA ARG A 204 1.58 3.33 9.27
C ARG A 204 0.75 4.61 9.26
N ILE A 205 -0.40 4.60 8.58
CA ILE A 205 -1.34 5.73 8.57
C ILE A 205 -2.28 5.56 9.77
N PRO A 206 -2.31 6.49 10.75
CA PRO A 206 -3.09 6.30 11.96
C PRO A 206 -4.57 6.03 11.71
N GLY A 207 -5.10 4.99 12.35
CA GLY A 207 -6.49 4.53 12.17
C GLY A 207 -6.67 3.52 11.03
N MET A 208 -5.74 3.42 10.08
CA MET A 208 -5.86 2.45 9.00
C MET A 208 -5.41 1.05 9.42
N ARG A 209 -6.01 0.03 8.79
CA ARG A 209 -5.49 -1.34 8.80
C ARG A 209 -5.23 -1.78 7.36
N GLY A 210 -4.12 -2.46 7.13
CA GLY A 210 -3.97 -3.27 5.92
C GLY A 210 -4.75 -4.57 6.09
N VAL A 211 -5.61 -4.91 5.13
CA VAL A 211 -6.40 -6.15 5.16
C VAL A 211 -6.19 -6.88 3.83
N TYR A 212 -5.73 -8.13 3.90
CA TYR A 212 -5.60 -8.98 2.72
C TYR A 212 -6.97 -9.16 2.04
N GLY A 213 -7.07 -8.66 0.80
CA GLY A 213 -8.30 -8.67 0.00
C GLY A 213 -8.35 -9.80 -1.04
N GLY A 214 -7.36 -10.67 -1.08
CA GLY A 214 -7.28 -11.79 -2.03
C GLY A 214 -6.16 -11.65 -3.07
N ARG A 215 -6.24 -12.50 -4.10
CA ARG A 215 -5.28 -12.53 -5.22
C ARG A 215 -5.51 -11.36 -6.19
N LEU A 216 -4.50 -11.08 -7.02
CA LEU A 216 -4.50 -9.91 -7.90
C LEU A 216 -5.66 -9.90 -8.92
N HIS A 217 -6.14 -11.06 -9.36
CA HIS A 217 -7.28 -11.18 -10.30
C HIS A 217 -8.61 -10.65 -9.76
N ASN A 218 -8.67 -10.34 -8.46
CA ASN A 218 -9.83 -9.71 -7.82
C ASN A 218 -9.66 -8.19 -7.64
N ALA A 219 -8.62 -7.59 -8.22
CA ALA A 219 -8.36 -6.15 -8.08
C ALA A 219 -9.42 -5.29 -8.80
N ARG A 220 -9.95 -5.75 -9.94
CA ARG A 220 -10.95 -5.00 -10.73
C ARG A 220 -12.11 -4.49 -9.88
N GLN A 221 -12.72 -5.35 -9.06
CA GLN A 221 -13.86 -4.97 -8.23
C GLN A 221 -13.47 -3.99 -7.11
N VAL A 222 -12.23 -4.05 -6.62
CA VAL A 222 -11.71 -3.12 -5.61
C VAL A 222 -11.47 -1.75 -6.25
N GLU A 223 -10.81 -1.70 -7.41
CA GLU A 223 -10.62 -0.48 -8.21
C GLU A 223 -11.97 0.16 -8.58
N ALA A 224 -12.90 -0.63 -9.10
CA ALA A 224 -14.22 -0.18 -9.55
C ALA A 224 -15.10 0.34 -8.40
N PHE A 225 -14.97 -0.22 -7.18
CA PHE A 225 -15.75 0.20 -6.02
C PHE A 225 -15.50 1.67 -5.63
N THR A 226 -14.39 2.26 -6.08
CA THR A 226 -14.13 3.70 -5.96
C THR A 226 -15.25 4.54 -6.59
N ALA A 227 -15.88 4.10 -7.69
CA ALA A 227 -17.03 4.78 -8.28
C ALA A 227 -18.25 4.79 -7.34
N ASN A 228 -18.46 3.70 -6.59
CA ASN A 228 -19.51 3.62 -5.58
C ASN A 228 -19.22 4.58 -4.42
N LEU A 229 -17.98 4.63 -3.92
CA LEU A 229 -17.57 5.58 -2.88
C LEU A 229 -17.76 7.03 -3.31
N ILE A 230 -17.42 7.38 -4.56
CA ILE A 230 -17.69 8.70 -5.13
C ILE A 230 -19.21 9.00 -5.13
N SER A 231 -20.03 8.02 -5.48
CA SER A 231 -21.49 8.15 -5.51
C SER A 231 -22.07 8.35 -4.10
N ILE A 232 -21.57 7.60 -3.12
CA ILE A 232 -21.89 7.74 -1.68
C ILE A 232 -21.49 9.14 -1.21
N ASN A 233 -20.27 9.58 -1.48
CA ASN A 233 -19.76 10.90 -1.07
C ASN A 233 -20.63 12.04 -1.61
N ARG A 234 -21.05 11.96 -2.89
CA ARG A 234 -21.92 12.98 -3.49
C ARG A 234 -23.30 13.02 -2.85
N ARG A 235 -23.87 11.86 -2.51
CA ARG A 235 -25.20 11.73 -1.87
C ARG A 235 -25.18 12.21 -0.43
N TYR A 236 -24.24 11.70 0.37
CA TYR A 236 -24.19 11.88 1.81
C TYR A 236 -23.30 13.05 2.26
N LYS A 237 -22.65 13.76 1.32
CA LYS A 237 -21.74 14.88 1.60
C LYS A 237 -20.60 14.46 2.54
N ALA A 238 -19.98 13.33 2.22
CA ALA A 238 -19.05 12.62 3.09
C ALA A 238 -17.68 12.37 2.45
N HIS A 239 -16.77 11.85 3.27
CA HIS A 239 -15.52 11.19 2.88
C HIS A 239 -15.58 9.73 3.31
N ALA A 240 -16.42 8.95 2.62
CA ALA A 240 -16.68 7.55 2.95
C ALA A 240 -15.44 6.68 2.76
N GLY A 241 -15.21 5.80 3.73
CA GLY A 241 -14.29 4.68 3.65
C GLY A 241 -15.04 3.36 3.87
N LEU A 242 -14.28 2.28 4.11
CA LEU A 242 -14.83 0.96 4.42
C LEU A 242 -14.07 0.29 5.56
N ARG A 243 -14.76 -0.66 6.23
CA ARG A 243 -14.20 -1.58 7.20
C ARG A 243 -14.68 -3.00 6.86
N ILE A 244 -13.79 -3.97 6.99
CA ILE A 244 -14.10 -5.39 7.01
C ILE A 244 -14.36 -5.79 8.45
N THR A 245 -15.52 -6.37 8.69
CA THR A 245 -15.95 -6.85 10.01
C THR A 245 -15.55 -8.30 10.22
N ASP A 246 -15.49 -8.74 11.48
CA ASP A 246 -15.14 -10.12 11.90
C ASP A 246 -13.66 -10.50 11.68
N VAL A 247 -12.80 -9.51 11.41
CA VAL A 247 -11.34 -9.63 11.23
C VAL A 247 -10.60 -8.49 11.91
#